data_AF-A0A7S3TWD5-F1
#
_entry.id   AF-A0A7S3TWD5-F1
#
_cell.length_a   1.000
_cell.length_b   1.000
_cell.length_c   1.000
_cell.angle_alpha   90.00
_cell.angle_beta   90.00
_cell.angle_gamma   90.00
#
_symmetry.space_group_name_H-M   'P 1'
#
loop_
_entity.id
_entity.type
_entity.pdbx_description
1 polymer ?
#
loop_
_entity_poly.entity_id
_entity_poly.type
_entity_poly.pdbx_seq_one_letter_code
_entity_poly.pdbx_strand_id
1 'polypeptide(L)'
;GDRAGEARCAGNERGAKQASRRLEEAGSDEYCAPGFTGPECQLCAAENHYLVDGDECKECAPRGAAAGRIAGIVLGLCVACGLTVWAYSMTAWRKKTFIGPLLRFADRSVKYYVGGGMTAKVKILFGFYQISTVLSSTYSARLPDKYTGWTDKLANAISIDWSGFILPEQCLGYGERLVVSALSPVVLIALLMGTGIALRLHVWRTASPRPKLWAEAALGLLDLTPAGLVLIFCFVPSISASIFRAWSCQAYTVSPPDEPLRQVSYMRLDASVECGTDKHESITGLAIGFIVLWPAGSLVLFTSLLIACSKPLRAKSPNALTKATAFLHREYEKTWYWWEAVELARKLVLTGFVLLIPEKNAFLRLVVATLVCSCYAVVLAVVRPYKRVEDDVLAVATSLALLLLFLGTN
;
A
#
# COMPACT_ATOMS: atom_id res chain seq x y z
N GLY A 1 17.82 12.04 -12.35
CA GLY A 1 17.58 10.85 -13.18
C GLY A 1 18.32 10.91 -14.50
N ASP A 2 18.36 12.06 -15.16
CA ASP A 2 18.69 12.13 -16.60
C ASP A 2 20.10 11.67 -17.00
N ARG A 3 21.14 11.89 -16.16
CA ARG A 3 22.51 11.44 -16.49
C ARG A 3 22.71 9.92 -16.44
N ALA A 4 21.91 9.22 -15.64
CA ALA A 4 21.98 7.77 -15.46
C ALA A 4 21.40 7.02 -16.67
N GLY A 5 20.34 7.58 -17.29
CA GLY A 5 19.77 7.05 -18.53
C GLY A 5 20.72 7.17 -19.73
N GLU A 6 21.41 8.30 -19.87
CA GLU A 6 22.33 8.57 -20.98
C GLU A 6 23.57 7.67 -20.99
N ALA A 7 24.00 7.14 -19.84
CA ALA A 7 25.14 6.21 -19.76
C ALA A 7 24.80 4.79 -20.22
N ARG A 8 23.52 4.40 -20.20
CA ARG A 8 23.04 3.06 -20.53
C ARG A 8 22.72 2.85 -21.99
N CYS A 9 22.61 3.91 -22.79
CA CYS A 9 22.43 3.83 -24.23
C CYS A 9 23.78 3.93 -24.94
N ALA A 10 24.01 3.09 -25.95
CA ALA A 10 25.27 2.96 -26.70
C ALA A 10 25.67 4.24 -27.50
N GLY A 11 24.88 5.30 -27.45
CA GLY A 11 25.06 6.55 -28.20
C GLY A 11 25.83 7.68 -27.49
N ASN A 12 26.37 7.47 -26.28
CA ASN A 12 27.09 8.54 -25.57
C ASN A 12 28.45 8.84 -26.25
N GLU A 13 28.72 10.14 -26.49
CA GLU A 13 29.58 10.77 -27.51
C GLU A 13 31.08 10.37 -27.66
N ARG A 14 31.56 9.22 -27.19
CA ARG A 14 32.97 8.79 -27.40
C ARG A 14 33.18 7.68 -28.43
N GLY A 15 32.13 7.01 -28.90
CA GLY A 15 32.20 5.93 -29.90
C GLY A 15 31.67 6.26 -31.30
N ALA A 16 31.13 7.47 -31.50
CA ALA A 16 30.29 7.82 -32.67
C ALA A 16 30.98 7.70 -34.04
N LYS A 17 32.32 7.69 -34.11
CA LYS A 17 33.04 7.57 -35.40
C LYS A 17 33.25 6.14 -35.89
N GLN A 18 33.06 5.13 -35.04
CA GLN A 18 33.30 3.73 -35.42
C GLN A 18 32.01 2.91 -35.56
N ALA A 19 30.93 3.31 -34.87
CA ALA A 19 29.60 2.70 -34.99
C ALA A 19 28.87 3.06 -36.30
N SER A 20 29.21 4.18 -36.94
CA SER A 20 28.55 4.63 -38.18
C SER A 20 28.82 3.76 -39.43
N ARG A 21 29.66 2.71 -39.33
CA ARG A 21 29.98 1.80 -40.44
C ARG A 21 29.43 0.37 -40.30
N ARG A 22 28.69 0.05 -39.23
CA ARG A 22 28.00 -1.24 -39.05
C ARG A 22 26.52 -1.04 -38.74
N LEU A 23 25.87 -0.14 -39.46
CA LEU A 23 24.46 0.20 -39.28
C LEU A 23 23.55 -0.57 -40.26
N GLU A 24 23.80 -1.86 -40.47
CA GLU A 24 22.97 -2.69 -41.35
C GLU A 24 22.42 -3.97 -40.73
N GLU A 25 22.72 -4.31 -39.48
CA GLU A 25 22.16 -5.53 -38.88
C GLU A 25 22.02 -5.34 -37.37
N ALA A 26 20.81 -5.11 -36.82
CA ALA A 26 20.53 -5.51 -35.43
C ALA A 26 19.08 -5.32 -34.95
N GLY A 27 18.66 -6.28 -34.14
CA GLY A 27 17.48 -6.20 -33.26
C GLY A 27 17.71 -5.34 -32.02
N SER A 28 16.69 -5.29 -31.16
CA SER A 28 16.48 -4.33 -30.06
C SER A 28 17.59 -4.19 -29.00
N ASP A 29 18.58 -5.09 -28.96
CA ASP A 29 19.62 -5.12 -27.91
C ASP A 29 20.90 -4.31 -28.24
N GLU A 30 21.12 -3.86 -29.48
CA GLU A 30 22.35 -3.10 -29.83
C GLU A 30 22.34 -1.61 -29.42
N TYR A 31 21.21 -1.09 -28.94
CA TYR A 31 21.13 0.28 -28.44
C TYR A 31 21.55 0.42 -26.97
N CYS A 32 21.70 -0.69 -26.24
CA CYS A 32 22.06 -0.69 -24.84
C CYS A 32 23.56 -0.91 -24.63
N ALA A 33 24.10 -0.28 -23.59
CA ALA A 33 25.47 -0.51 -23.15
C ALA A 33 25.64 -1.98 -22.68
N PRO A 34 26.86 -2.54 -22.73
CA PRO A 34 27.11 -3.91 -22.32
C PRO A 34 26.62 -4.17 -20.89
N GLY A 35 25.82 -5.22 -20.71
CA GLY A 35 25.24 -5.58 -19.41
C GLY A 35 23.80 -5.11 -19.19
N PHE A 36 23.24 -4.31 -20.11
CA PHE A 36 21.85 -3.84 -20.06
C PHE A 36 21.03 -4.34 -21.26
N THR A 37 19.73 -4.51 -21.09
CA THR A 37 18.77 -4.93 -22.12
C THR A 37 17.37 -4.32 -21.83
N GLY A 38 16.41 -4.60 -22.70
CA GLY A 38 15.02 -4.17 -22.57
C GLY A 38 14.75 -2.73 -23.00
N PRO A 39 13.47 -2.31 -22.99
CA PRO A 39 13.11 -0.94 -23.34
C PRO A 39 13.75 0.06 -22.38
N GLU A 40 14.25 1.17 -22.92
CA GLU A 40 15.01 2.19 -22.19
C GLU A 40 16.24 1.66 -21.42
N CYS A 41 16.75 0.48 -21.78
CA CYS A 41 17.89 -0.19 -21.14
C CYS A 41 17.74 -0.29 -19.61
N GLN A 42 16.52 -0.61 -19.15
CA GLN A 42 16.17 -0.70 -17.73
C GLN A 42 16.30 -2.11 -17.15
N LEU A 43 16.66 -3.12 -17.95
CA LEU A 43 16.87 -4.49 -17.50
C LEU A 43 18.35 -4.85 -17.51
N CYS A 44 18.74 -5.75 -16.61
CA CYS A 44 20.07 -6.34 -16.59
C CYS A 44 20.14 -7.51 -17.57
N ALA A 45 21.21 -7.61 -18.35
CA ALA A 45 21.42 -8.71 -19.28
C ALA A 45 21.73 -10.04 -18.55
N ALA A 46 22.34 -9.96 -17.36
CA ALA A 46 22.61 -11.12 -16.52
C ALA A 46 21.35 -11.54 -15.74
N GLU A 47 21.07 -12.85 -15.70
CA GLU A 47 20.00 -13.40 -14.89
C GLU A 47 20.22 -13.15 -13.39
N ASN A 48 19.13 -13.04 -12.62
CA ASN A 48 19.16 -12.78 -11.17
C ASN A 48 19.96 -11.52 -10.78
N HIS A 49 19.97 -10.51 -11.64
CA HIS A 49 20.49 -9.18 -11.31
C HIS A 49 19.37 -8.14 -11.28
N TYR A 50 19.54 -7.11 -10.46
CA TYR A 50 18.66 -5.95 -10.39
C TYR A 50 19.45 -4.66 -10.57
N LEU A 51 18.79 -3.66 -11.14
CA LEU A 51 19.35 -2.34 -11.37
C LEU A 51 19.31 -1.51 -10.08
N VAL A 52 20.46 -0.93 -9.71
CA VAL A 52 20.65 -0.06 -8.54
C VAL A 52 20.97 1.35 -9.02
N ASP A 53 20.20 2.32 -8.53
CA ASP A 53 20.34 3.76 -8.81
C ASP A 53 20.35 4.14 -10.31
N GLY A 54 19.94 3.21 -11.18
CA GLY A 54 19.89 3.39 -12.62
C GLY A 54 21.20 3.13 -13.35
N ASP A 55 22.28 2.74 -12.66
CA ASP A 55 23.64 2.71 -13.25
C ASP A 55 24.39 1.38 -13.05
N GLU A 56 24.01 0.54 -12.09
CA GLU A 56 24.71 -0.71 -11.77
C GLU A 56 23.76 -1.91 -11.67
N CYS A 57 24.13 -3.03 -12.28
CA CYS A 57 23.45 -4.31 -12.09
C CYS A 57 24.11 -5.11 -10.95
N LYS A 58 23.35 -5.45 -9.91
CA LYS A 58 23.83 -6.24 -8.75
C LYS A 58 23.10 -7.57 -8.64
N GLU A 59 23.81 -8.59 -8.17
CA GLU A 59 23.22 -9.90 -7.91
C GLU A 59 22.13 -9.84 -6.84
N CYS A 60 21.04 -10.56 -7.11
CA CYS A 60 19.94 -10.73 -6.18
C CYS A 60 20.34 -11.61 -5.01
N ALA A 61 20.00 -11.17 -3.80
CA ALA A 61 20.19 -11.98 -2.60
C ALA A 61 19.35 -13.27 -2.66
N PRO A 62 19.81 -14.38 -2.02
CA PRO A 62 19.08 -15.64 -2.04
C PRO A 62 17.68 -15.47 -1.41
N ARG A 63 16.67 -16.00 -2.11
CA ARG A 63 15.23 -15.90 -1.72
C ARG A 63 14.96 -16.35 -0.28
N GLY A 64 15.74 -17.31 0.24
CA GLY A 64 15.65 -17.79 1.62
C GLY A 64 15.98 -16.73 2.68
N ALA A 65 16.92 -15.82 2.41
CA ALA A 65 17.27 -14.75 3.34
C ALA A 65 16.13 -13.73 3.47
N ALA A 66 15.50 -13.37 2.34
CA ALA A 66 14.32 -12.51 2.32
C ALA A 66 13.15 -13.14 3.09
N ALA A 67 12.86 -14.42 2.84
CA ALA A 67 11.83 -15.16 3.55
C ALA A 67 12.09 -15.21 5.07
N GLY A 68 13.34 -15.41 5.49
CA GLY A 68 13.75 -15.37 6.89
C GLY A 68 13.50 -14.01 7.55
N ARG A 69 13.80 -12.90 6.85
CA ARG A 69 13.53 -11.54 7.35
C ARG A 69 12.02 -11.29 7.52
N ILE A 70 11.21 -11.67 6.53
CA ILE A 70 9.75 -11.56 6.60
C ILE A 70 9.22 -12.36 7.80
N ALA A 71 9.63 -13.64 7.90
CA ALA A 71 9.20 -14.51 8.98
C ALA A 71 9.59 -13.96 10.36
N GLY A 72 10.81 -13.43 10.49
CA GLY A 72 11.27 -12.79 11.72
C GLY A 72 10.44 -11.58 12.14
N ILE A 73 10.10 -10.69 11.19
CA ILE A 73 9.22 -9.53 11.45
C ILE A 73 7.82 -10.00 11.86
N VAL A 74 7.24 -10.94 11.12
CA VAL A 74 5.88 -11.47 11.38
C VAL A 74 5.81 -12.12 12.77
N LEU A 75 6.79 -12.96 13.11
CA LEU A 75 6.88 -13.58 14.43
C LEU A 75 7.06 -12.54 15.53
N GLY A 76 7.94 -11.56 15.32
CA GLY A 76 8.18 -10.47 16.26
C GLY A 76 6.91 -9.66 16.56
N LEU A 77 6.14 -9.31 15.52
CA LEU A 77 4.86 -8.61 15.66
C LEU A 77 3.81 -9.46 16.39
N CYS A 78 3.68 -10.73 16.03
CA CYS A 78 2.73 -11.65 16.69
C CYS A 78 3.06 -11.82 18.17
N VAL A 79 4.34 -12.00 18.51
CA VAL A 79 4.80 -12.11 19.90
C VAL A 79 4.58 -10.81 20.65
N ALA A 80 4.93 -9.65 20.08
CA ALA A 80 4.72 -8.36 20.72
C ALA A 80 3.22 -8.11 21.00
N CYS A 81 2.34 -8.33 20.01
CA CYS A 81 0.90 -8.21 20.19
C CYS A 81 0.38 -9.19 21.23
N GLY A 82 0.76 -10.46 21.17
CA GLY A 82 0.38 -11.49 22.14
C GLY A 82 0.81 -11.15 23.57
N LEU A 83 2.05 -10.69 23.75
CA LEU A 83 2.58 -10.24 25.04
C LEU A 83 1.82 -9.02 25.58
N THR A 84 1.44 -8.07 24.72
CA THR A 84 0.65 -6.91 25.19
C THR A 84 -0.72 -7.35 25.68
N VAL A 85 -1.47 -8.17 24.92
CA VAL A 85 -2.78 -8.68 25.34
C VAL A 85 -2.65 -9.49 26.63
N TRP A 86 -1.63 -10.34 26.73
CA TRP A 86 -1.38 -11.13 27.93
C TRP A 86 -1.07 -10.24 29.15
N ALA A 87 -0.18 -9.26 29.01
CA ALA A 87 0.16 -8.33 30.07
C ALA A 87 -1.06 -7.50 30.52
N TYR A 88 -1.92 -7.09 29.58
CA TYR A 88 -3.17 -6.39 29.89
C TYR A 88 -4.22 -7.28 30.58
N SER A 89 -4.25 -8.58 30.28
CA SER A 89 -5.14 -9.55 30.93
C SER A 89 -4.77 -9.81 32.39
N MET A 90 -3.49 -9.69 32.75
CA MET A 90 -2.98 -9.94 34.11
C MET A 90 -3.16 -8.72 35.01
N THR A 91 -4.38 -8.52 35.50
CA THR A 91 -4.72 -7.38 36.38
C THR A 91 -3.87 -7.31 37.66
N ALA A 92 -3.38 -8.46 38.15
CA ALA A 92 -2.46 -8.54 39.30
C ALA A 92 -1.11 -7.85 39.06
N TRP A 93 -0.63 -7.79 37.80
CA TRP A 93 0.64 -7.15 37.46
C TRP A 93 0.59 -5.63 37.61
N ARG A 94 -0.60 -5.01 37.54
CA ARG A 94 -0.78 -3.58 37.79
C ARG A 94 -0.39 -3.16 39.21
N LYS A 95 -0.45 -4.09 40.17
CA LYS A 95 -0.08 -3.85 41.58
C LYS A 95 1.41 -4.11 41.87
N LYS A 96 2.16 -4.73 40.95
CA LYS A 96 3.60 -5.01 41.15
C LYS A 96 4.44 -3.75 40.99
N THR A 97 5.46 -3.61 41.83
CA THR A 97 6.31 -2.41 41.94
C THR A 97 7.14 -2.14 40.68
N PHE A 98 7.58 -3.18 39.97
CA PHE A 98 8.44 -3.04 38.78
C PHE A 98 7.65 -2.84 37.47
N ILE A 99 6.63 -3.68 37.21
CA ILE A 99 5.88 -3.67 35.94
C ILE A 99 4.68 -2.72 35.99
N GLY A 100 4.08 -2.52 37.17
CA GLY A 100 2.90 -1.69 37.37
C GLY A 100 3.08 -0.21 36.94
N PRO A 101 4.23 0.45 37.22
CA PRO A 101 4.49 1.80 36.70
C PRO A 101 4.49 1.86 35.17
N LEU A 102 5.14 0.90 34.48
CA LEU A 102 5.23 0.85 33.03
C LEU A 102 3.85 0.69 32.37
N LEU A 103 3.03 -0.25 32.86
CA LEU A 103 1.67 -0.46 32.36
C LEU A 103 0.77 0.76 32.58
N ARG A 104 0.90 1.44 33.73
CA ARG A 104 0.15 2.68 34.01
C ARG A 104 0.62 3.84 33.14
N PHE A 105 1.91 3.93 32.87
CA PHE A 105 2.46 4.91 31.93
C PHE A 105 1.91 4.66 30.52
N ALA A 106 1.95 3.41 30.04
CA ALA A 106 1.37 3.03 28.75
C ALA A 106 -0.13 3.35 28.65
N ASP A 107 -0.94 2.97 29.66
CA ASP A 107 -2.36 3.31 29.74
C ASP A 107 -2.59 4.83 29.66
N ARG A 108 -1.79 5.60 30.38
CA ARG A 108 -1.87 7.07 30.41
C ARG A 108 -1.48 7.67 29.06
N SER A 109 -0.42 7.17 28.43
CA SER A 109 -0.01 7.57 27.08
C SER A 109 -1.08 7.28 26.03
N VAL A 110 -1.69 6.09 26.06
CA VAL A 110 -2.81 5.74 25.18
C VAL A 110 -4.01 6.65 25.44
N LYS A 111 -4.33 6.91 26.72
CA LYS A 111 -5.43 7.82 27.08
C LYS A 111 -5.18 9.25 26.60
N TYR A 112 -3.96 9.77 26.70
CA TYR A 112 -3.61 11.09 26.16
C TYR A 112 -3.61 11.10 24.64
N TYR A 113 -3.10 10.05 23.98
CA TYR A 113 -3.09 9.93 22.52
C TYR A 113 -4.51 9.90 21.94
N VAL A 114 -5.37 9.05 22.50
CA VAL A 114 -6.78 8.93 22.11
C VAL A 114 -7.56 10.18 22.54
N GLY A 115 -7.33 10.67 23.76
CA GLY A 115 -7.98 11.85 24.31
C GLY A 115 -7.57 13.15 23.63
N GLY A 116 -6.40 13.19 23.00
CA GLY A 116 -5.92 14.29 22.16
C GLY A 116 -6.40 14.21 20.71
N GLY A 117 -7.12 13.16 20.31
CA GLY A 117 -7.62 13.01 18.94
C GLY A 117 -6.53 12.69 17.91
N MET A 118 -5.34 12.28 18.35
CA MET A 118 -4.21 12.02 17.44
C MET A 118 -4.49 10.93 16.42
N THR A 119 -5.39 9.99 16.75
CA THR A 119 -5.79 8.93 15.81
C THR A 119 -6.40 9.49 14.53
N ALA A 120 -7.26 10.50 14.61
CA ALA A 120 -7.87 11.13 13.44
C ALA A 120 -6.81 11.84 12.60
N LYS A 121 -5.96 12.66 13.23
CA LYS A 121 -4.90 13.41 12.56
C LYS A 121 -3.91 12.49 11.83
N VAL A 122 -3.47 11.41 12.48
CA VAL A 122 -2.57 10.42 11.86
C VAL A 122 -3.25 9.73 10.67
N LYS A 123 -4.51 9.32 10.79
CA LYS A 123 -5.25 8.71 9.67
C LYS A 123 -5.40 9.65 8.47
N ILE A 124 -5.73 10.92 8.71
CA ILE A 124 -5.89 11.93 7.67
C ILE A 124 -4.55 12.14 6.94
N LEU A 125 -3.48 12.38 7.68
CA LEU A 125 -2.15 12.60 7.11
C LEU A 125 -1.63 11.36 6.36
N PHE A 126 -1.85 10.18 6.93
CA PHE A 126 -1.47 8.93 6.29
C PHE A 126 -2.31 8.66 5.03
N GLY A 127 -3.60 9.00 5.04
CA GLY A 127 -4.46 8.92 3.87
C GLY A 127 -4.07 9.89 2.75
N PHE A 128 -3.68 11.12 3.12
CA PHE A 128 -3.10 12.08 2.19
C PHE A 128 -1.83 11.52 1.55
N TYR A 129 -0.92 11.01 2.39
CA TYR A 129 0.33 10.39 1.95
C TYR A 129 0.11 9.23 0.97
N GLN A 130 -0.82 8.30 1.29
CA GLN A 130 -1.15 7.15 0.45
C GLN A 130 -1.63 7.53 -0.97
N ILE A 131 -2.26 8.69 -1.13
CA ILE A 131 -2.71 9.18 -2.44
C ILE A 131 -1.58 9.95 -3.13
N SER A 132 -0.89 10.83 -2.40
CA SER A 132 0.14 11.70 -2.97
C SER A 132 1.33 10.93 -3.54
N THR A 133 1.74 9.82 -2.91
CA THR A 133 2.89 9.03 -3.39
C THR A 133 2.59 8.19 -4.63
N VAL A 134 1.31 7.95 -4.93
CA VAL A 134 0.89 7.17 -6.09
C VAL A 134 0.80 8.05 -7.35
N LEU A 135 0.78 9.39 -7.19
CA LEU A 135 0.57 10.38 -8.24
C LEU A 135 1.53 10.21 -9.44
N SER A 136 2.84 10.19 -9.20
CA SER A 136 3.86 10.10 -10.26
C SER A 136 3.79 8.80 -11.05
N SER A 137 3.52 7.69 -10.35
CA SER A 137 3.45 6.36 -10.96
C SER A 137 2.17 6.09 -11.76
N THR A 138 1.04 6.67 -11.35
CA THR A 138 -0.31 6.29 -11.82
C THR A 138 -0.85 7.24 -12.90
N TYR A 139 -0.48 8.51 -12.81
CA TYR A 139 -1.01 9.55 -13.69
C TYR A 139 -0.06 9.94 -14.82
N SER A 140 1.08 9.22 -14.96
CA SER A 140 2.15 9.47 -15.95
C SER A 140 2.56 10.96 -16.04
N ALA A 141 2.44 11.63 -14.90
CA ALA A 141 2.62 13.06 -14.79
C ALA A 141 4.11 13.39 -14.67
N ARG A 142 4.67 14.12 -15.64
CA ARG A 142 5.97 14.77 -15.49
C ARG A 142 5.80 16.01 -14.62
N LEU A 143 5.83 15.84 -13.30
CA LEU A 143 5.94 16.99 -12.40
C LEU A 143 7.36 17.58 -12.54
N PRO A 144 7.50 18.91 -12.68
CA PRO A 144 8.81 19.56 -12.63
C PRO A 144 9.51 19.26 -11.30
N ASP A 145 10.85 19.14 -11.31
CA ASP A 145 11.67 18.78 -10.13
C ASP A 145 11.43 19.67 -8.89
N LYS A 146 10.96 20.90 -9.10
CA LYS A 146 10.59 21.84 -8.03
C LYS A 146 9.41 21.35 -7.17
N TYR A 147 8.51 20.54 -7.74
CA TYR A 147 7.34 20.00 -7.05
C TYR A 147 7.54 18.58 -6.54
N THR A 148 8.51 17.84 -7.07
CA THR A 148 8.82 16.47 -6.62
C THR A 148 9.79 16.44 -5.44
N GLY A 149 10.67 17.45 -5.28
CA GLY A 149 11.69 17.43 -4.23
C GLY A 149 11.16 17.29 -2.79
N TRP A 150 9.94 17.77 -2.50
CA TRP A 150 9.30 17.54 -1.19
C TRP A 150 8.50 16.25 -1.15
N THR A 151 7.85 15.83 -2.25
CA THR A 151 7.12 14.56 -2.32
C THR A 151 8.06 13.38 -2.26
N ASP A 152 9.25 13.48 -2.84
CA ASP A 152 10.29 12.44 -2.84
C ASP A 152 10.97 12.38 -1.47
N LYS A 153 11.19 13.52 -0.81
CA LYS A 153 11.63 13.54 0.60
C LYS A 153 10.58 12.98 1.54
N LEU A 154 9.30 13.30 1.31
CA LEU A 154 8.19 12.76 2.10
C LEU A 154 8.00 11.27 1.82
N ALA A 155 8.11 10.86 0.56
CA ALA A 155 8.14 9.47 0.14
C ALA A 155 9.30 8.76 0.84
N ASN A 156 10.55 9.22 0.75
CA ASN A 156 11.68 8.56 1.40
C ASN A 156 11.66 8.60 2.95
N ALA A 157 11.01 9.59 3.57
CA ALA A 157 10.92 9.68 5.03
C ALA A 157 9.86 8.75 5.66
N ILE A 158 8.82 8.37 4.90
CA ILE A 158 7.67 7.59 5.40
C ILE A 158 7.48 6.28 4.61
N SER A 159 7.87 6.24 3.33
CA SER A 159 8.06 5.02 2.53
C SER A 159 9.32 4.38 3.07
N ILE A 160 9.13 3.62 4.13
CA ILE A 160 10.06 2.55 4.44
C ILE A 160 10.00 1.66 3.21
N ASP A 161 11.02 1.72 2.36
CA ASP A 161 11.12 0.92 1.16
C ASP A 161 11.42 -0.52 1.60
N TRP A 162 10.38 -1.21 2.07
CA TRP A 162 10.46 -2.57 2.60
C TRP A 162 11.01 -3.53 1.55
N SER A 163 10.92 -3.17 0.26
CA SER A 163 11.52 -3.90 -0.85
C SER A 163 13.05 -4.00 -0.69
N GLY A 164 13.76 -2.89 -0.50
CA GLY A 164 15.21 -2.88 -0.27
C GLY A 164 15.64 -3.63 1.01
N PHE A 165 14.80 -3.61 2.06
CA PHE A 165 15.08 -4.33 3.31
C PHE A 165 14.85 -5.84 3.21
N ILE A 166 13.90 -6.28 2.39
CA ILE A 166 13.48 -7.69 2.26
C ILE A 166 14.09 -8.34 1.03
N LEU A 167 13.78 -7.83 -0.17
CA LEU A 167 14.33 -8.23 -1.47
C LEU A 167 14.01 -7.17 -2.55
N PRO A 168 14.99 -6.70 -3.34
CA PRO A 168 14.76 -5.68 -4.38
C PRO A 168 13.69 -6.07 -5.40
N GLU A 169 12.96 -5.08 -5.90
CA GLU A 169 11.74 -5.30 -6.69
C GLU A 169 11.94 -6.06 -8.01
N GLN A 170 13.12 -5.95 -8.64
CA GLN A 170 13.42 -6.62 -9.91
C GLN A 170 13.93 -8.06 -9.74
N CYS A 171 14.16 -8.51 -8.49
CA CYS A 171 14.62 -9.87 -8.20
C CYS A 171 13.52 -10.93 -8.23
N LEU A 172 12.25 -10.50 -8.26
CA LEU A 172 11.09 -11.37 -8.41
C LEU A 172 10.26 -10.86 -9.58
N GLY A 173 9.76 -11.78 -10.40
CA GLY A 173 8.80 -11.41 -11.44
C GLY A 173 7.57 -10.74 -10.83
N TYR A 174 6.96 -9.83 -11.57
CA TYR A 174 5.85 -9.03 -11.03
C TYR A 174 4.70 -9.87 -10.44
N GLY A 175 4.37 -11.01 -11.04
CA GLY A 175 3.35 -11.93 -10.53
C GLY A 175 3.71 -12.51 -9.14
N GLU A 176 4.94 -12.98 -8.94
CA GLU A 176 5.39 -13.51 -7.65
C GLU A 176 5.40 -12.41 -6.57
N ARG A 177 5.89 -11.22 -6.93
CA ARG A 177 5.85 -10.04 -6.07
C ARG A 177 4.42 -9.66 -5.68
N LEU A 178 3.48 -9.74 -6.62
CA LEU A 178 2.07 -9.46 -6.36
C LEU A 178 1.48 -10.47 -5.36
N VAL A 179 1.80 -11.76 -5.48
CA VAL A 179 1.38 -12.79 -4.52
C VAL A 179 1.96 -12.53 -3.12
N VAL A 180 3.26 -12.29 -3.01
CA VAL A 180 3.92 -12.06 -1.72
C VAL A 180 3.38 -10.80 -1.04
N SER A 181 3.24 -9.70 -1.79
CA SER A 181 2.70 -8.44 -1.26
C SER A 181 1.22 -8.53 -0.87
N ALA A 182 0.40 -9.25 -1.64
CA ALA A 182 -1.02 -9.40 -1.36
C ALA A 182 -1.32 -10.41 -0.25
N LEU A 183 -0.53 -11.48 -0.10
CA LEU A 183 -0.79 -12.52 0.91
C LEU A 183 -0.10 -12.26 2.25
N SER A 184 1.05 -11.55 2.26
CA SER A 184 1.80 -11.34 3.51
C SER A 184 0.99 -10.65 4.62
N PRO A 185 0.18 -9.60 4.38
CA PRO A 185 -0.60 -9.00 5.46
C PRO A 185 -1.81 -9.87 5.82
N VAL A 186 -2.34 -10.68 4.89
CA VAL A 186 -3.43 -11.64 5.19
C VAL A 186 -2.93 -12.70 6.16
N VAL A 187 -1.75 -13.26 5.90
CA VAL A 187 -1.10 -14.22 6.81
C VAL A 187 -0.81 -13.56 8.17
N LEU A 188 -0.28 -12.34 8.18
CA LEU A 188 -0.03 -11.60 9.42
C LEU A 188 -1.33 -11.38 10.22
N ILE A 189 -2.41 -10.95 9.57
CA ILE A 189 -3.73 -10.77 10.21
C ILE A 189 -4.24 -12.11 10.75
N ALA A 190 -4.16 -13.19 9.97
CA ALA A 190 -4.59 -14.52 10.39
C ALA A 190 -3.81 -15.02 11.62
N LEU A 191 -2.48 -14.80 11.65
CA LEU A 191 -1.63 -15.12 12.80
C LEU A 191 -1.97 -14.26 14.02
N LEU A 192 -2.26 -12.97 13.84
CA LEU A 192 -2.73 -12.11 14.92
C LEU A 192 -4.07 -12.61 15.47
N MET A 193 -5.05 -12.92 14.63
CA MET A 193 -6.32 -13.50 15.08
C MET A 193 -6.09 -14.83 15.82
N GLY A 194 -5.21 -15.69 15.29
CA GLY A 194 -4.83 -16.95 15.90
C GLY A 194 -4.18 -16.79 17.28
N THR A 195 -3.28 -15.81 17.46
CA THR A 195 -2.66 -15.53 18.77
C THR A 195 -3.67 -15.04 19.79
N GLY A 196 -4.63 -14.20 19.41
CA GLY A 196 -5.72 -13.73 20.28
C GLY A 196 -6.61 -14.88 20.75
N ILE A 197 -7.00 -15.77 19.83
CA ILE A 197 -7.76 -16.98 20.14
C ILE A 197 -6.95 -17.90 21.05
N ALA A 198 -5.70 -18.21 20.70
CA ALA A 198 -4.83 -19.10 21.47
C ALA A 198 -4.64 -18.63 22.91
N LEU A 199 -4.45 -17.32 23.11
CA LEU A 199 -4.28 -16.72 24.43
C LEU A 199 -5.54 -16.87 25.29
N ARG A 200 -6.72 -16.59 24.73
CA ARG A 200 -8.00 -16.77 25.42
C ARG A 200 -8.29 -18.24 25.72
N LEU A 201 -7.98 -19.13 24.79
CA LEU A 201 -8.11 -20.58 25.00
C LEU A 201 -7.18 -21.10 26.09
N HIS A 202 -5.97 -20.53 26.22
CA HIS A 202 -5.05 -20.88 27.30
C HIS A 202 -5.60 -20.47 28.67
N VAL A 203 -6.16 -19.26 28.79
CA VAL A 203 -6.82 -18.80 30.04
C VAL A 203 -8.10 -19.61 30.32
N TRP A 204 -8.85 -19.95 29.28
CA TRP A 204 -10.05 -20.78 29.39
C TRP A 204 -9.75 -22.17 29.99
N ARG A 205 -8.61 -22.78 29.63
CA ARG A 205 -8.20 -24.10 30.17
C ARG A 205 -8.01 -24.09 31.68
N THR A 206 -7.58 -22.96 32.24
CA THR A 206 -7.32 -22.80 33.68
C THR A 206 -8.50 -22.20 34.44
N ALA A 207 -9.56 -21.76 33.74
CA ALA A 207 -10.76 -21.19 34.36
C ALA A 207 -11.68 -22.28 34.96
N SER A 208 -12.19 -22.01 36.15
CA SER A 208 -13.26 -22.79 36.80
C SER A 208 -14.28 -21.84 37.41
N PRO A 209 -15.58 -21.91 37.04
CA PRO A 209 -16.18 -22.78 36.01
C PRO A 209 -15.82 -22.37 34.58
N ARG A 210 -15.84 -23.34 33.65
CA ARG A 210 -15.46 -23.09 32.24
C ARG A 210 -16.59 -22.42 31.47
N PRO A 211 -16.38 -21.22 30.89
CA PRO A 211 -17.36 -20.61 30.00
C PRO A 211 -17.44 -21.37 28.66
N LYS A 212 -18.41 -21.02 27.80
CA LYS A 212 -18.59 -21.66 26.49
C LYS A 212 -17.38 -21.39 25.58
N LEU A 213 -16.79 -22.46 25.03
CA LEU A 213 -15.57 -22.39 24.20
C LEU A 213 -15.66 -21.38 23.05
N TRP A 214 -16.75 -21.40 22.29
CA TRP A 214 -16.96 -20.52 21.14
C TRP A 214 -17.07 -19.05 21.53
N ALA A 215 -17.55 -18.74 22.74
CA ALA A 215 -17.65 -17.36 23.22
C ALA A 215 -16.27 -16.79 23.54
N GLU A 216 -15.38 -17.58 24.17
CA GLU A 216 -14.00 -17.17 24.42
C GLU A 216 -13.18 -17.05 23.13
N ALA A 217 -13.38 -17.95 22.17
CA ALA A 217 -12.76 -17.84 20.86
C ALA A 217 -13.21 -16.56 20.12
N ALA A 218 -14.50 -16.23 20.15
CA ALA A 218 -15.02 -15.00 19.57
C ALA A 218 -14.46 -13.74 20.26
N LEU A 219 -14.28 -13.76 21.58
CA LEU A 219 -13.64 -12.66 22.30
C LEU A 219 -12.16 -12.53 21.94
N GLY A 220 -11.43 -13.65 21.79
CA GLY A 220 -10.03 -13.64 21.38
C GLY A 220 -9.84 -13.06 19.97
N LEU A 221 -10.76 -13.34 19.06
CA LEU A 221 -10.79 -12.70 17.74
C LEU A 221 -11.01 -11.17 17.85
N LEU A 222 -11.95 -10.74 18.68
CA LEU A 222 -12.29 -9.33 18.86
C LEU A 222 -11.18 -8.52 19.56
N ASP A 223 -10.38 -9.15 20.43
CA ASP A 223 -9.29 -8.47 21.15
C ASP A 223 -8.21 -7.91 20.21
N LEU A 224 -7.88 -8.64 19.12
CA LEU A 224 -6.85 -8.23 18.15
C LEU A 224 -7.42 -7.69 16.84
N THR A 225 -8.75 -7.64 16.71
CA THR A 225 -9.43 -6.99 15.57
C THR A 225 -8.99 -5.54 15.32
N PRO A 226 -8.79 -4.67 16.33
CA PRO A 226 -8.29 -3.31 16.08
C PRO A 226 -6.94 -3.29 15.35
N ALA A 227 -6.01 -4.18 15.70
CA ALA A 227 -4.71 -4.28 15.04
C ALA A 227 -4.86 -4.76 13.59
N GLY A 228 -5.73 -5.75 13.35
CA GLY A 228 -6.06 -6.20 12.00
C GLY A 228 -6.66 -5.10 11.12
N LEU A 229 -7.59 -4.30 11.66
CA LEU A 229 -8.19 -3.18 10.93
C LEU A 229 -7.16 -2.07 10.60
N VAL A 230 -6.21 -1.81 11.50
CA VAL A 230 -5.09 -0.90 11.23
C VAL A 230 -4.23 -1.43 10.08
N LEU A 231 -3.89 -2.73 10.09
CA LEU A 231 -3.13 -3.34 8.98
C LEU A 231 -3.88 -3.21 7.65
N ILE A 232 -5.18 -3.51 7.63
CA ILE A 232 -6.01 -3.34 6.43
C ILE A 232 -5.98 -1.87 5.96
N PHE A 233 -6.19 -0.91 6.86
CA PHE A 233 -6.11 0.53 6.53
C PHE A 233 -4.74 0.94 5.96
N CYS A 234 -3.66 0.37 6.50
CA CYS A 234 -2.29 0.64 6.05
C CYS A 234 -2.01 0.09 4.65
N PHE A 235 -2.37 -1.16 4.42
CA PHE A 235 -1.93 -1.91 3.24
C PHE A 235 -2.90 -1.83 2.06
N VAL A 236 -4.21 -1.66 2.28
CA VAL A 236 -5.22 -1.70 1.20
C VAL A 236 -4.88 -0.75 0.04
N PRO A 237 -4.61 0.56 0.24
CA PRO A 237 -4.39 1.47 -0.89
C PRO A 237 -3.14 1.13 -1.71
N SER A 238 -2.05 0.72 -1.05
CA SER A 238 -0.78 0.36 -1.71
C SER A 238 -0.89 -0.96 -2.47
N ILE A 239 -1.49 -1.98 -1.86
CA ILE A 239 -1.70 -3.28 -2.50
C ILE A 239 -2.71 -3.14 -3.64
N SER A 240 -3.80 -2.40 -3.44
CA SER A 240 -4.79 -2.16 -4.50
C SER A 240 -4.16 -1.44 -5.69
N ALA A 241 -3.38 -0.38 -5.46
CA ALA A 241 -2.64 0.28 -6.53
C ALA A 241 -1.71 -0.72 -7.26
N SER A 242 -0.99 -1.55 -6.51
CA SER A 242 -0.11 -2.58 -7.08
C SER A 242 -0.91 -3.59 -7.91
N ILE A 243 -2.08 -4.03 -7.50
CA ILE A 243 -2.97 -4.92 -8.28
C ILE A 243 -3.39 -4.23 -9.58
N PHE A 244 -3.89 -2.99 -9.51
CA PHE A 244 -4.36 -2.26 -10.70
C PHE A 244 -3.24 -1.89 -11.67
N ARG A 245 -1.98 -1.83 -11.22
CA ARG A 245 -0.82 -1.61 -12.09
C ARG A 245 -0.53 -2.80 -13.02
N ALA A 246 -1.17 -3.95 -12.84
CA ALA A 246 -1.09 -5.07 -13.78
C ALA A 246 -1.59 -4.71 -15.20
N TRP A 247 -2.48 -3.72 -15.30
CA TRP A 247 -2.99 -3.18 -16.56
C TRP A 247 -2.23 -1.94 -17.06
N SER A 248 -1.18 -1.50 -16.36
CA SER A 248 -0.40 -0.33 -16.74
C SER A 248 0.67 -0.71 -17.77
N CYS A 249 0.31 -0.62 -19.06
CA CYS A 249 1.19 -0.90 -20.19
C CYS A 249 1.65 0.40 -20.86
N GLN A 250 2.95 0.48 -21.16
CA GLN A 250 3.57 1.57 -21.93
C GLN A 250 3.88 1.07 -23.34
N ALA A 251 3.45 1.82 -24.35
CA ALA A 251 3.64 1.46 -25.75
C ALA A 251 4.93 2.06 -26.33
N TYR A 252 5.64 1.27 -27.11
CA TYR A 252 6.89 1.61 -27.79
C TYR A 252 6.75 1.31 -29.28
N THR A 253 7.32 2.16 -30.12
CA THR A 253 7.43 1.93 -31.57
C THR A 253 8.75 1.26 -31.86
N VAL A 254 8.70 0.01 -32.31
CA VAL A 254 9.88 -0.75 -32.71
C VAL A 254 10.02 -0.65 -34.22
N SER A 255 11.26 -0.43 -34.69
CA SER A 255 11.63 -0.44 -36.11
C SER A 255 12.58 -1.61 -36.35
N PRO A 256 12.08 -2.84 -36.55
CA PRO A 256 12.94 -3.95 -36.91
C PRO A 256 13.56 -3.71 -38.30
N PRO A 257 14.77 -4.21 -38.58
CA PRO A 257 15.32 -4.20 -39.93
C PRO A 257 14.34 -4.88 -40.91
N ASP A 258 14.09 -4.24 -42.06
CA ASP A 258 13.26 -4.77 -43.15
C ASP A 258 11.77 -5.04 -42.85
N GLU A 259 11.24 -4.61 -41.70
CA GLU A 259 9.82 -4.72 -41.35
C GLU A 259 9.14 -3.35 -41.17
N PRO A 260 7.82 -3.25 -41.42
CA PRO A 260 7.07 -2.03 -41.11
C PRO A 260 7.05 -1.76 -39.61
N LEU A 261 6.97 -0.46 -39.26
CA LEU A 261 6.85 0.00 -37.87
C LEU A 261 5.76 -0.76 -37.12
N ARG A 262 6.16 -1.42 -36.02
CA ARG A 262 5.24 -2.16 -35.15
C ARG A 262 5.20 -1.52 -33.77
N GLN A 263 4.00 -1.38 -33.23
CA GLN A 263 3.81 -0.94 -31.85
C GLN A 263 3.79 -2.16 -30.92
N VAL A 264 4.69 -2.18 -29.96
CA VAL A 264 4.79 -3.22 -28.92
C VAL A 264 4.60 -2.54 -27.56
N SER A 265 3.92 -3.19 -26.62
CA SER A 265 3.67 -2.59 -25.29
C SER A 265 4.23 -3.47 -24.19
N TYR A 266 4.90 -2.88 -23.21
CA TYR A 266 5.45 -3.59 -22.05
C TYR A 266 4.82 -3.07 -20.76
N MET A 267 4.78 -3.90 -19.72
CA MET A 267 4.32 -3.46 -18.40
C MET A 267 5.28 -2.42 -17.81
N ARG A 268 4.72 -1.33 -17.27
CA ARG A 268 5.52 -0.19 -16.77
C ARG A 268 6.38 -0.53 -15.54
N LEU A 269 5.90 -1.43 -14.68
CA LEU A 269 6.64 -1.87 -13.48
C LEU A 269 7.53 -3.09 -13.73
N ASP A 270 7.37 -3.76 -14.87
CA ASP A 270 8.14 -4.95 -15.22
C ASP A 270 8.28 -5.01 -16.75
N ALA A 271 9.30 -4.32 -17.25
CA ALA A 271 9.59 -4.22 -18.67
C ALA A 271 9.94 -5.57 -19.32
N SER A 272 10.14 -6.64 -18.53
CA SER A 272 10.34 -8.01 -19.03
C SER A 272 9.04 -8.69 -19.49
N VAL A 273 7.89 -8.06 -19.29
CA VAL A 273 6.57 -8.59 -19.65
C VAL A 273 5.94 -7.75 -20.75
N GLU A 274 5.82 -8.34 -21.93
CA GLU A 274 5.07 -7.77 -23.05
C GLU A 274 3.55 -7.92 -22.79
N CYS A 275 2.82 -6.83 -22.92
CA CYS A 275 1.38 -6.79 -22.73
C CYS A 275 0.63 -7.48 -23.87
N GLY A 276 -0.40 -8.26 -23.53
CA GLY A 276 -1.16 -9.05 -24.50
C GLY A 276 -0.58 -10.44 -24.80
N THR A 277 0.51 -10.83 -24.13
CA THR A 277 1.05 -12.20 -24.16
C THR A 277 0.42 -13.08 -23.07
N ASP A 278 0.54 -14.41 -23.18
CA ASP A 278 0.06 -15.37 -22.18
C ASP A 278 0.63 -15.10 -20.77
N LYS A 279 1.88 -14.62 -20.70
CA LYS A 279 2.54 -14.23 -19.43
C LYS A 279 1.80 -13.04 -18.79
N HIS A 280 1.38 -12.06 -19.60
CA HIS A 280 0.59 -10.92 -19.13
C HIS A 280 -0.83 -11.33 -18.74
N GLU A 281 -1.45 -12.25 -19.49
CA GLU A 281 -2.77 -12.78 -19.17
C GLU A 281 -2.78 -13.52 -17.82
N SER A 282 -1.77 -14.34 -17.54
CA SER A 282 -1.63 -15.00 -16.24
C SER A 282 -1.53 -14.00 -15.07
N ILE A 283 -0.77 -12.91 -15.25
CA ILE A 283 -0.61 -11.87 -14.23
C ILE A 283 -1.92 -11.10 -14.01
N THR A 284 -2.62 -10.74 -15.09
CA THR A 284 -3.89 -10.01 -15.00
C THR A 284 -5.00 -10.90 -14.42
N GLY A 285 -5.03 -12.20 -14.74
CA GLY A 285 -5.93 -13.17 -14.11
C GLY A 285 -5.71 -13.27 -12.59
N LEU A 286 -4.46 -13.31 -12.15
CA LEU A 286 -4.09 -13.27 -10.74
C LEU A 286 -4.49 -11.94 -10.07
N ALA A 287 -4.30 -10.81 -10.77
CA ALA A 287 -4.72 -9.49 -10.30
C ALA A 287 -6.24 -9.41 -10.08
N ILE A 288 -7.06 -9.98 -10.99
CA ILE A 288 -8.53 -10.04 -10.84
C ILE A 288 -8.93 -10.75 -9.55
N GLY A 289 -8.30 -11.89 -9.24
CA GLY A 289 -8.54 -12.59 -7.97
C GLY A 289 -8.24 -11.72 -6.75
N PHE A 290 -7.15 -10.95 -6.80
CA PHE A 290 -6.80 -10.03 -5.72
C PHE A 290 -7.65 -8.77 -5.66
N ILE A 291 -8.32 -8.34 -6.73
CA ILE A 291 -9.34 -7.27 -6.67
C ILE A 291 -10.46 -7.65 -5.70
N VAL A 292 -10.90 -8.91 -5.74
CA VAL A 292 -11.95 -9.41 -4.83
C VAL A 292 -11.47 -9.38 -3.38
N LEU A 293 -10.24 -9.82 -3.13
CA LEU A 293 -9.67 -9.92 -1.79
C LEU A 293 -9.41 -8.55 -1.16
N TRP A 294 -8.82 -7.63 -1.92
CA TRP A 294 -8.28 -6.38 -1.38
C TRP A 294 -9.24 -5.19 -1.55
N PRO A 295 -9.34 -4.52 -2.72
CA PRO A 295 -10.18 -3.33 -2.85
C PRO A 295 -11.66 -3.64 -2.60
N ALA A 296 -12.22 -4.71 -3.18
CA ALA A 296 -13.63 -5.05 -2.96
C ALA A 296 -13.87 -5.63 -1.55
N GLY A 297 -13.06 -6.60 -1.14
CA GLY A 297 -13.19 -7.27 0.15
C GLY A 297 -13.07 -6.33 1.34
N SER A 298 -12.12 -5.40 1.32
CA SER A 298 -11.95 -4.40 2.39
C SER A 298 -13.11 -3.40 2.47
N LEU A 299 -13.64 -2.94 1.33
CA LEU A 299 -14.83 -2.08 1.31
C LEU A 299 -16.06 -2.79 1.88
N VAL A 300 -16.29 -4.03 1.46
CA VAL A 300 -17.39 -4.86 1.98
C VAL A 300 -17.21 -5.12 3.48
N LEU A 301 -16.00 -5.44 3.92
CA LEU A 301 -15.68 -5.67 5.33
C LEU A 301 -15.93 -4.42 6.17
N PHE A 302 -15.40 -3.26 5.79
CA PHE A 302 -15.57 -2.02 6.55
C PHE A 302 -17.05 -1.63 6.60
N THR A 303 -17.73 -1.68 5.46
CA THR A 303 -19.16 -1.33 5.37
C THR A 303 -20.02 -2.27 6.21
N SER A 304 -19.81 -3.59 6.12
CA SER A 304 -20.58 -4.57 6.90
C SER A 304 -20.36 -4.44 8.41
N LEU A 305 -19.12 -4.24 8.86
CA LEU A 305 -18.81 -3.98 10.28
C LEU A 305 -19.48 -2.70 10.79
N LEU A 306 -19.45 -1.63 9.98
CA LEU A 306 -20.09 -0.36 10.32
C LEU A 306 -21.61 -0.50 10.40
N ILE A 307 -22.25 -1.20 9.45
CA ILE A 307 -23.69 -1.50 9.48
C ILE A 307 -24.04 -2.32 10.72
N ALA A 308 -23.24 -3.34 11.07
CA ALA A 308 -23.47 -4.15 12.27
C ALA A 308 -23.36 -3.32 13.57
N CYS A 309 -22.48 -2.32 13.59
CA CYS A 309 -22.31 -1.40 14.71
C CYS A 309 -23.35 -0.28 14.77
N SER A 310 -24.14 -0.05 13.72
CA SER A 310 -25.06 1.09 13.62
C SER A 310 -26.11 1.13 14.74
N LYS A 311 -26.78 0.01 15.03
CA LYS A 311 -27.83 -0.04 16.08
C LYS A 311 -27.24 0.19 17.48
N PRO A 312 -26.19 -0.53 17.93
CA PRO A 312 -25.54 -0.28 19.22
C PRO A 312 -25.02 1.17 19.39
N LEU A 313 -24.47 1.76 18.33
CA LEU A 313 -23.94 3.13 18.37
C LEU A 313 -25.05 4.17 18.58
N ARG A 314 -26.20 3.97 17.94
CA ARG A 314 -27.38 4.83 18.12
C ARG A 314 -28.00 4.66 19.50
N ALA A 315 -28.09 3.42 19.98
CA ALA A 315 -28.63 3.09 21.30
C ALA A 315 -27.69 3.46 22.47
N LYS A 316 -26.46 3.95 22.20
CA LYS A 316 -25.42 4.23 23.21
C LYS A 316 -25.08 3.02 24.09
N SER A 317 -25.23 1.81 23.56
CA SER A 317 -24.98 0.55 24.26
C SER A 317 -23.81 -0.21 23.62
N PRO A 318 -22.55 0.17 23.91
CA PRO A 318 -21.39 -0.41 23.24
C PRO A 318 -21.20 -1.89 23.64
N ASN A 319 -21.19 -2.76 22.64
CA ASN A 319 -20.89 -4.19 22.78
C ASN A 319 -19.41 -4.49 22.40
N ALA A 320 -18.98 -5.74 22.54
CA ALA A 320 -17.61 -6.15 22.23
C ALA A 320 -17.19 -5.80 20.78
N LEU A 321 -18.08 -6.00 19.80
CA LEU A 321 -17.83 -5.65 18.41
C LEU A 321 -17.57 -4.16 18.21
N THR A 322 -18.43 -3.29 18.78
CA THR A 322 -18.28 -1.83 18.64
C THR A 322 -16.98 -1.31 19.23
N LYS A 323 -16.45 -1.97 20.27
CA LYS A 323 -15.15 -1.67 20.87
C LYS A 323 -14.01 -2.15 19.97
N ALA A 324 -14.11 -3.36 19.43
CA ALA A 324 -13.14 -3.94 18.53
C ALA A 324 -13.01 -3.17 17.20
N THR A 325 -14.13 -2.63 16.69
CA THR A 325 -14.16 -1.82 15.48
C THR A 325 -14.08 -0.32 15.76
N ALA A 326 -13.70 0.09 16.97
CA ALA A 326 -13.62 1.51 17.35
C ALA A 326 -12.71 2.30 16.40
N PHE A 327 -11.68 1.65 15.85
CA PHE A 327 -10.83 2.24 14.83
C PHE A 327 -11.61 2.73 13.60
N LEU A 328 -12.79 2.21 13.24
CA LEU A 328 -13.49 2.67 12.03
C LEU A 328 -14.43 3.85 12.27
N HIS A 329 -15.00 3.99 13.47
CA HIS A 329 -16.12 4.93 13.70
C HIS A 329 -15.85 5.95 14.82
N ARG A 330 -14.86 5.72 15.69
CA ARG A 330 -14.72 6.48 16.94
C ARG A 330 -14.41 7.95 16.70
N GLU A 331 -13.70 8.29 15.64
CA GLU A 331 -13.30 9.65 15.31
C GLU A 331 -14.44 10.49 14.69
N TYR A 332 -15.46 9.83 14.13
CA TYR A 332 -16.56 10.47 13.41
C TYR A 332 -17.78 10.70 14.29
N GLU A 333 -18.60 11.66 13.88
CA GLU A 333 -19.92 11.89 14.44
C GLU A 333 -20.86 10.71 14.21
N LYS A 334 -21.85 10.56 15.09
CA LYS A 334 -22.75 9.38 15.07
C LYS A 334 -23.61 9.30 13.82
N THR A 335 -23.89 10.42 13.18
CA THR A 335 -24.61 10.49 11.89
C THR A 335 -23.72 9.98 10.75
N TRP A 336 -22.41 10.20 10.86
CA TRP A 336 -21.39 9.94 9.84
C TRP A 336 -20.45 8.77 10.23
N TYR A 337 -20.93 7.83 11.05
CA TYR A 337 -20.12 6.68 11.51
C TYR A 337 -19.51 5.85 10.36
N TRP A 338 -20.10 5.92 9.17
CA TRP A 338 -19.70 5.20 7.96
C TRP A 338 -18.65 5.93 7.11
N TRP A 339 -18.18 7.10 7.55
CA TRP A 339 -17.27 7.95 6.77
C TRP A 339 -15.94 7.29 6.42
N GLU A 340 -15.42 6.42 7.28
CA GLU A 340 -14.18 5.68 7.00
C GLU A 340 -14.29 4.80 5.75
N ALA A 341 -15.47 4.27 5.43
CA ALA A 341 -15.71 3.52 4.20
C ALA A 341 -15.67 4.45 2.96
N VAL A 342 -16.13 5.70 3.09
CA VAL A 342 -16.06 6.71 2.03
C VAL A 342 -14.62 7.13 1.77
N GLU A 343 -13.86 7.38 2.84
CA GLU A 343 -12.42 7.66 2.76
C GLU A 343 -11.67 6.51 2.07
N LEU A 344 -11.99 5.26 2.40
CA LEU A 344 -11.40 4.10 1.73
C LEU A 344 -11.79 4.04 0.25
N ALA A 345 -13.07 4.23 -0.08
CA ALA A 345 -13.55 4.22 -1.46
C ALA A 345 -12.86 5.30 -2.30
N ARG A 346 -12.73 6.52 -1.76
CA ARG A 346 -12.00 7.63 -2.40
C ARG A 346 -10.55 7.27 -2.68
N LYS A 347 -9.84 6.70 -1.69
CA LYS A 347 -8.45 6.25 -1.87
C LYS A 347 -8.36 5.22 -2.99
N LEU A 348 -9.22 4.20 -2.99
CA LEU A 348 -9.22 3.15 -4.02
C LEU A 348 -9.51 3.69 -5.42
N VAL A 349 -10.40 4.68 -5.55
CA VAL A 349 -10.65 5.35 -6.83
C VAL A 349 -9.39 6.06 -7.30
N LEU A 350 -8.80 6.89 -6.46
CA LEU A 350 -7.66 7.75 -6.82
C LEU A 350 -6.34 6.99 -6.98
N THR A 351 -6.14 5.84 -6.33
CA THR A 351 -4.89 5.07 -6.43
C THR A 351 -5.00 3.85 -7.34
N GLY A 352 -6.21 3.39 -7.64
CA GLY A 352 -6.45 2.10 -8.30
C GLY A 352 -7.35 2.23 -9.52
N PHE A 353 -8.65 2.47 -9.33
CA PHE A 353 -9.64 2.39 -10.41
C PHE A 353 -9.35 3.31 -11.61
N VAL A 354 -8.71 4.45 -11.40
CA VAL A 354 -8.30 5.35 -12.48
C VAL A 354 -7.33 4.69 -13.48
N LEU A 355 -6.56 3.67 -13.07
CA LEU A 355 -5.68 2.91 -13.96
C LEU A 355 -6.42 2.08 -15.01
N LEU A 356 -7.73 1.83 -14.83
CA LEU A 356 -8.56 1.16 -15.83
C LEU A 356 -8.76 2.01 -17.09
N ILE A 357 -8.58 3.33 -16.99
CA ILE A 357 -8.55 4.21 -18.15
C ILE A 357 -7.22 3.98 -18.87
N PRO A 358 -7.17 3.66 -20.17
CA PRO A 358 -5.92 3.42 -20.89
C PRO A 358 -4.95 4.61 -20.85
N GLU A 359 -3.64 4.36 -20.91
CA GLU A 359 -2.60 5.41 -20.85
C GLU A 359 -2.70 6.42 -22.00
N LYS A 360 -3.14 6.01 -23.18
CA LYS A 360 -3.44 6.93 -24.30
C LYS A 360 -4.39 8.07 -23.90
N ASN A 361 -5.19 7.86 -22.84
CA ASN A 361 -6.10 8.83 -22.26
C ASN A 361 -5.60 9.29 -20.87
N ALA A 362 -4.30 9.42 -20.65
CA ALA A 362 -3.72 9.84 -19.37
C ALA A 362 -4.27 11.19 -18.89
N PHE A 363 -4.56 12.12 -19.80
CA PHE A 363 -5.23 13.37 -19.47
C PHE A 363 -6.62 13.14 -18.83
N LEU A 364 -7.40 12.17 -19.35
CA LEU A 364 -8.70 11.82 -18.76
C LEU A 364 -8.55 11.25 -17.34
N ARG A 365 -7.47 10.52 -17.04
CA ARG A 365 -7.17 10.06 -15.67
C ARG A 365 -7.05 11.24 -14.72
N LEU A 366 -6.32 12.28 -15.10
CA LEU A 366 -6.13 13.48 -14.30
C LEU A 366 -7.43 14.29 -14.14
N VAL A 367 -8.23 14.42 -15.20
CA VAL A 367 -9.54 15.09 -15.13
C VAL A 367 -10.48 14.37 -14.15
N VAL A 368 -10.56 13.04 -14.23
CA VAL A 368 -11.39 12.24 -13.31
C VAL A 368 -10.90 12.39 -11.87
N ALA A 369 -9.59 12.31 -11.63
CA ALA A 369 -9.04 12.48 -10.29
C ALA A 369 -9.27 13.89 -9.72
N THR A 370 -9.11 14.92 -10.55
CA THR A 370 -9.40 16.32 -10.18
C THR A 370 -10.87 16.47 -9.78
N LEU A 371 -11.81 15.94 -10.59
CA LEU A 371 -13.23 15.97 -10.30
C LEU A 371 -13.57 15.26 -8.98
N VAL A 372 -13.05 14.05 -8.78
CA VAL A 372 -13.25 13.28 -7.53
C VAL A 372 -12.71 14.06 -6.33
N CYS A 373 -11.53 14.67 -6.44
CA CYS A 373 -10.95 15.47 -5.36
C CYS A 373 -11.76 16.74 -5.08
N SER A 374 -12.23 17.45 -6.12
CA SER A 374 -13.08 18.64 -5.97
C SER A 374 -14.40 18.29 -5.29
N CYS A 375 -15.13 17.29 -5.81
CA CYS A 375 -16.39 16.84 -5.22
C CYS A 375 -16.20 16.41 -3.77
N TYR A 376 -15.15 15.65 -3.48
CA TYR A 376 -14.86 15.21 -2.13
C TYR A 376 -14.53 16.36 -1.18
N ALA A 377 -13.72 17.33 -1.60
CA ALA A 377 -13.38 18.49 -0.79
C ALA A 377 -14.62 19.33 -0.45
N VAL A 378 -15.53 19.53 -1.40
CA VAL A 378 -16.82 20.21 -1.16
C VAL A 378 -17.67 19.42 -0.18
N VAL A 379 -17.84 18.12 -0.40
CA VAL A 379 -18.63 17.24 0.48
C VAL A 379 -18.06 17.26 1.90
N LEU A 380 -16.75 17.19 2.07
CA LEU A 380 -16.09 17.24 3.37
C LEU A 380 -16.27 18.60 4.07
N ALA A 381 -16.15 19.71 3.33
CA ALA A 381 -16.32 21.06 3.87
C ALA A 381 -17.75 21.34 4.37
N VAL A 382 -18.76 20.75 3.71
CA VAL A 382 -20.18 20.86 4.07
C VAL A 382 -20.56 19.89 5.18
N VAL A 383 -20.15 18.62 5.07
CA VAL A 383 -20.59 17.54 5.98
C VAL A 383 -19.92 17.63 7.35
N ARG A 384 -18.62 17.96 7.40
CA ARG A 384 -17.81 18.03 8.63
C ARG A 384 -18.02 16.79 9.53
N PRO A 385 -17.57 15.62 9.07
CA PRO A 385 -17.91 14.33 9.68
C PRO A 385 -17.16 14.07 11.00
N TYR A 386 -16.11 14.83 11.33
CA TYR A 386 -15.30 14.57 12.51
C TYR A 386 -15.91 15.20 13.77
N LYS A 387 -15.65 14.60 14.93
CA LYS A 387 -16.10 15.14 16.23
C LYS A 387 -15.39 16.44 16.63
N ARG A 388 -14.20 16.70 16.06
CA ARG A 388 -13.36 17.85 16.41
C ARG A 388 -13.18 18.73 15.20
N VAL A 389 -13.42 20.02 15.39
CA VAL A 389 -13.28 21.03 14.33
C VAL A 389 -11.86 21.06 13.75
N GLU A 390 -10.83 20.88 14.58
CA GLU A 390 -9.45 20.81 14.12
C GLU A 390 -9.21 19.66 13.12
N ASP A 391 -9.89 18.53 13.30
CA ASP A 391 -9.74 17.36 12.44
C ASP A 391 -10.49 17.59 11.12
N ASP A 392 -11.66 18.24 11.14
CA ASP A 392 -12.34 18.69 9.91
C ASP A 392 -11.48 19.68 9.12
N VAL A 393 -10.88 20.68 9.78
CA VAL A 393 -10.01 21.67 9.14
C VAL A 393 -8.80 20.99 8.51
N LEU A 394 -8.17 20.05 9.22
CA LEU A 394 -7.04 19.28 8.69
C LEU A 394 -7.45 18.41 7.49
N ALA A 395 -8.61 17.76 7.56
CA ALA A 395 -9.13 16.93 6.48
C ALA A 395 -9.46 17.76 5.23
N VAL A 396 -10.05 18.95 5.39
CA VAL A 396 -10.30 19.89 4.29
C VAL A 396 -8.98 20.40 3.72
N ALA A 397 -8.03 20.82 4.56
CA ALA A 397 -6.73 21.32 4.11
C ALA A 397 -5.95 20.28 3.31
N THR A 398 -5.90 19.03 3.77
CA THR A 398 -5.25 17.93 3.03
C THR A 398 -5.99 17.58 1.73
N SER A 399 -7.32 17.63 1.71
CA SER A 399 -8.11 17.42 0.49
C SER A 399 -7.90 18.54 -0.55
N LEU A 400 -7.80 19.79 -0.10
CA LEU A 400 -7.46 20.93 -0.96
C LEU A 400 -6.02 20.83 -1.48
N ALA A 401 -5.07 20.39 -0.65
CA ALA A 401 -3.70 20.15 -1.07
C ALA A 401 -3.62 19.05 -2.16
N LEU A 402 -4.41 17.97 -2.03
CA LEU A 402 -4.53 16.95 -3.10
C LEU A 402 -5.12 17.54 -4.38
N LEU A 403 -6.16 18.36 -4.26
CA LEU A 403 -6.76 19.03 -5.41
C LEU A 403 -5.74 19.93 -6.13
N LEU A 404 -4.97 20.73 -5.40
CA LEU A 404 -3.91 21.57 -5.96
C LEU A 404 -2.80 20.74 -6.61
N LEU A 405 -2.46 19.58 -6.04
CA LEU A 405 -1.51 18.64 -6.64
C LEU A 405 -2.01 18.12 -7.99
N PHE A 406 -3.26 17.68 -8.07
CA PHE A 406 -3.84 17.23 -9.35
C PHE A 406 -3.98 18.37 -10.36
N LEU A 407 -4.37 19.58 -9.92
CA LEU A 407 -4.48 20.75 -10.78
C LEU A 407 -3.12 21.24 -11.31
N GLY A 408 -2.08 21.25 -10.48
CA GLY A 408 -0.73 21.62 -10.91
C GLY A 408 -0.05 20.57 -11.79
N THR A 409 -0.69 19.41 -11.95
CA THR A 409 -0.25 18.32 -12.80
C THR A 409 -0.94 18.30 -14.17
N ASN A 410 -2.14 18.89 -14.29
CA ASN A 410 -2.79 19.16 -15.57
C ASN A 410 -2.00 20.20 -16.36
#